data_AF-A0A316HRS1-F1
#
_entry.id   AF-A0A316HRS1-F1
#
_cell.length_a   1.000
_cell.length_b   1.000
_cell.length_c   1.000
_cell.angle_alpha   90.00
_cell.angle_beta   90.00
_cell.angle_gamma   90.00
#
_symmetry.space_group_name_H-M   'P 1'
#
loop_
_entity.id
_entity.type
_entity.pdbx_description
1 polymer ?
#
loop_
_entity_poly.entity_id
_entity_poly.type
_entity_poly.pdbx_seq_one_letter_code
_entity_poly.pdbx_strand_id
1 'polypeptide(L)'
;MSARQAASRTAKQSLRSSLDKAAFVLARETSRHPGSVNRELNDLMGVDRRAEASTDQLREALEYVGDRLRALGKRRGDPPGEEAADFASGADPPF
;
A
#
# COMPACT_ATOMS: atom_id res chain seq x y z
N MET A 1 -26.83 -9.66 -19.94
CA MET A 1 -25.51 -9.21 -19.42
C MET A 1 -24.65 -10.43 -19.13
N SER A 2 -23.40 -10.46 -19.57
CA SER A 2 -22.52 -11.65 -19.44
C SER A 2 -21.87 -11.69 -18.04
N ALA A 3 -21.80 -12.87 -17.40
CA ALA A 3 -21.25 -13.04 -16.04
C ALA A 3 -19.80 -12.49 -15.89
N ARG A 4 -19.02 -12.55 -16.97
CA ARG A 4 -17.66 -11.99 -17.05
C ARG A 4 -17.62 -10.47 -16.87
N GLN A 5 -18.62 -9.75 -17.39
CA GLN A 5 -18.73 -8.29 -17.20
C GLN A 5 -19.09 -7.96 -15.74
N ALA A 6 -19.98 -8.72 -15.11
CA ALA A 6 -20.34 -8.50 -13.71
C ALA A 6 -19.13 -8.70 -12.77
N ALA A 7 -18.39 -9.80 -12.94
CA ALA A 7 -17.19 -10.07 -12.15
C ALA A 7 -16.11 -8.98 -12.30
N SER A 8 -15.89 -8.48 -13.53
CA SER A 8 -14.91 -7.43 -13.79
C SER A 8 -15.22 -6.10 -13.09
N ARG A 9 -16.52 -5.75 -12.98
CA ARG A 9 -16.96 -4.52 -12.28
C ARG A 9 -16.74 -4.64 -10.78
N THR A 10 -17.06 -5.79 -10.19
CA THR A 10 -16.85 -6.06 -8.77
C THR A 10 -15.37 -6.00 -8.40
N ALA A 11 -14.50 -6.62 -9.22
CA ALA A 11 -13.06 -6.55 -9.02
C ALA A 11 -12.54 -5.10 -9.06
N LYS A 12 -12.97 -4.32 -10.07
CA LYS A 12 -12.60 -2.90 -10.19
C LYS A 12 -13.10 -2.07 -9.00
N GLN A 13 -14.26 -2.38 -8.44
CA GLN A 13 -14.79 -1.69 -7.27
C GLN A 13 -14.02 -2.06 -5.99
N SER A 14 -13.63 -3.32 -5.83
CA SER A 14 -12.77 -3.77 -4.73
C SER A 14 -11.41 -3.06 -4.75
N LEU A 15 -10.77 -2.97 -5.92
CA LEU A 15 -9.50 -2.24 -6.07
C LEU A 15 -9.61 -0.76 -5.68
N ARG A 16 -10.69 -0.09 -6.10
CA ARG A 16 -10.95 1.31 -5.69
C ARG A 16 -11.05 1.45 -4.18
N SER A 17 -11.85 0.60 -3.53
CA SER A 17 -12.00 0.63 -2.08
C SER A 17 -10.68 0.35 -1.34
N SER A 18 -9.89 -0.60 -1.84
CA SER A 18 -8.56 -0.89 -1.30
C SER A 18 -7.63 0.31 -1.42
N LEU A 19 -7.65 1.00 -2.56
CA LEU A 19 -6.82 2.19 -2.78
C LEU A 19 -7.23 3.35 -1.87
N ASP A 20 -8.53 3.56 -1.64
CA ASP A 20 -9.01 4.60 -0.73
C ASP A 20 -8.59 4.34 0.72
N LYS A 21 -8.65 3.08 1.16
CA LYS A 21 -8.12 2.67 2.47
C LYS A 21 -6.62 2.88 2.56
N ALA A 22 -5.87 2.46 1.54
CA ALA A 22 -4.41 2.61 1.50
C ALA A 22 -4.01 4.09 1.52
N ALA A 23 -4.73 4.95 0.78
CA ALA A 23 -4.53 6.40 0.78
C ALA A 23 -4.79 7.01 2.16
N PHE A 24 -5.83 6.56 2.87
CA PHE A 24 -6.11 7.01 4.24
C PHE A 24 -4.99 6.61 5.21
N VAL A 25 -4.52 5.36 5.13
CA VAL A 25 -3.38 4.90 5.97
C VAL A 25 -2.12 5.71 5.65
N LEU A 26 -1.80 5.90 4.37
CA LEU A 26 -0.65 6.70 3.96
C LEU A 26 -0.74 8.15 4.44
N ALA A 27 -1.92 8.77 4.35
CA ALA A 27 -2.16 10.10 4.87
C ALA A 27 -1.88 10.19 6.37
N ARG A 28 -2.39 9.21 7.14
CA ARG A 28 -2.13 9.11 8.59
C ARG A 28 -0.66 8.89 8.91
N GLU A 29 0.02 7.97 8.23
CA GLU A 29 1.43 7.67 8.49
C GLU A 29 2.38 8.80 8.11
N THR A 30 1.97 9.67 7.18
CA THR A 30 2.75 10.84 6.75
C THR A 30 2.27 12.16 7.36
N SER A 31 1.28 12.12 8.27
CA SER A 31 0.64 13.30 8.84
C SER A 31 0.13 14.30 7.79
N ARG A 32 -0.29 13.79 6.61
CA ARG A 32 -0.84 14.57 5.50
C ARG A 32 -2.36 14.52 5.49
N HIS A 33 -2.99 15.53 4.90
CA HIS A 33 -4.42 15.53 4.69
C HIS A 33 -4.84 14.44 3.68
N PRO A 34 -5.87 13.62 3.95
CA PRO A 34 -6.31 12.56 3.03
C PRO A 34 -6.67 13.06 1.63
N GLY A 35 -7.21 14.27 1.52
CA GLY A 35 -7.50 14.89 0.21
C GLY A 35 -6.25 15.16 -0.63
N SER A 36 -5.12 15.50 0.00
CA SER A 36 -3.85 15.72 -0.71
C SER A 36 -3.29 14.41 -1.26
N VAL A 37 -3.34 13.34 -0.47
CA VAL A 37 -2.89 12.00 -0.91
C VAL A 37 -3.81 11.47 -2.01
N ASN A 38 -5.12 11.67 -1.90
CA ASN A 38 -6.04 11.26 -2.96
C ASN A 38 -5.81 12.03 -4.27
N ARG A 39 -5.53 13.33 -4.19
CA ARG A 39 -5.17 14.13 -5.36
C ARG A 39 -3.89 13.62 -6.01
N GLU A 40 -2.83 13.40 -5.23
CA GLU A 40 -1.56 12.84 -5.72
C GLU A 40 -1.76 11.50 -6.44
N LEU A 41 -2.58 10.62 -5.89
CA LEU A 41 -2.86 9.32 -6.51
C LEU A 41 -3.71 9.43 -7.77
N ASN A 42 -4.61 10.42 -7.86
CA ASN A 42 -5.33 10.72 -9.09
C ASN A 42 -4.41 11.28 -10.16
N ASP A 43 -3.50 12.19 -9.78
CA ASP A 43 -2.47 12.75 -10.66
C ASP A 43 -1.52 11.65 -11.17
N LEU A 44 -1.09 10.71 -10.31
CA LEU A 44 -0.28 9.55 -10.67
C LEU A 44 -0.95 8.67 -11.74
N MET A 45 -2.26 8.45 -11.60
CA MET A 45 -3.04 7.68 -12.58
C MET A 45 -3.40 8.50 -13.83
N GLY A 46 -3.19 9.83 -13.82
CA GLY A 46 -3.60 10.72 -14.91
C GLY A 46 -5.12 10.84 -15.09
N VAL A 47 -5.87 10.83 -13.98
CA VAL A 47 -7.34 10.95 -14.00
C VAL A 47 -7.82 12.06 -13.07
N ASP A 48 -8.93 12.71 -13.41
CA ASP A 48 -9.55 13.70 -12.52
C ASP A 48 -10.26 13.02 -11.35
N ARG A 49 -10.94 11.90 -11.62
CA ARG A 49 -11.70 11.12 -10.64
C ARG A 49 -11.31 9.66 -10.67
N ARG A 50 -11.20 9.05 -9.48
CA ARG A 50 -10.89 7.62 -9.30
C ARG A 50 -11.85 6.65 -9.99
N ALA A 51 -13.08 7.08 -10.29
CA ALA A 51 -14.05 6.28 -11.03
C ALA A 51 -13.62 6.03 -12.49
N GLU A 52 -12.84 6.94 -13.06
CA GLU A 52 -12.37 6.93 -14.45
C GLU A 52 -11.13 6.04 -14.63
N ALA A 53 -10.35 5.84 -13.56
CA ALA A 53 -9.16 4.99 -13.57
C ALA A 53 -9.47 3.58 -14.09
N SER A 54 -8.60 3.06 -14.94
CA SER A 54 -8.59 1.68 -15.39
C SER A 54 -8.18 0.72 -14.25
N THR A 55 -8.38 -0.57 -14.46
CA THR A 55 -7.97 -1.59 -13.48
C THR A 55 -6.46 -1.59 -13.25
N ASP A 56 -5.67 -1.36 -14.29
CA ASP A 56 -4.20 -1.41 -14.20
C ASP A 56 -3.66 -0.16 -13.50
N GLN A 57 -4.20 1.02 -13.81
CA GLN A 57 -3.90 2.26 -13.06
C GLN A 57 -4.20 2.12 -11.56
N LEU A 58 -5.31 1.45 -11.19
CA LEU A 58 -5.64 1.21 -9.78
C LEU A 58 -4.66 0.26 -9.10
N ARG A 59 -4.13 -0.74 -9.84
CA ARG A 59 -3.11 -1.66 -9.32
C ARG A 59 -1.77 -0.97 -9.14
N GLU A 60 -1.32 -0.23 -10.15
CA GLU A 60 -0.07 0.55 -10.09
C GLU A 60 -0.10 1.57 -8.94
N ALA A 61 -1.23 2.28 -8.75
CA ALA A 61 -1.38 3.20 -7.63
C ALA A 61 -1.37 2.50 -6.27
N LEU A 62 -1.94 1.29 -6.18
CA LEU A 62 -1.89 0.46 -4.97
C LEU A 62 -0.46 0.01 -4.66
N GLU A 63 0.29 -0.42 -5.66
CA GLU A 63 1.70 -0.80 -5.53
C GLU A 63 2.54 0.40 -5.05
N TYR A 64 2.37 1.57 -5.67
CA TYR A 64 3.04 2.81 -5.24
C TYR A 64 2.77 3.15 -3.77
N VAL A 65 1.51 3.08 -3.32
CA VAL A 65 1.17 3.33 -1.91
C VAL A 65 1.79 2.28 -1.00
N GLY A 66 1.74 1.01 -1.40
CA GLY A 66 2.33 -0.11 -0.66
C GLY A 66 3.83 0.05 -0.43
N ASP A 67 4.57 0.44 -1.47
CA ASP A 67 6.01 0.69 -1.39
C ASP A 67 6.34 1.85 -0.47
N ARG A 68 5.56 2.92 -0.53
CA ARG A 68 5.74 4.09 0.33
C ARG A 68 5.47 3.76 1.80
N LEU A 69 4.40 3.01 2.08
CA LEU A 69 4.10 2.52 3.43
C LEU A 69 5.20 1.57 3.96
N ARG A 70 5.72 0.68 3.11
CA ARG A 70 6.83 -0.20 3.47
C ARG A 70 8.10 0.58 3.79
N ALA A 71 8.40 1.62 3.02
CA ALA A 71 9.53 2.50 3.29
C ALA A 71 9.38 3.28 4.61
N LEU A 72 8.16 3.71 4.95
CA LEU A 72 7.87 4.35 6.24
C LEU A 72 7.97 3.35 7.41
N GLY A 73 7.53 2.10 7.21
CA GLY A 73 7.65 1.03 8.20
C GLY A 73 9.11 0.71 8.53
N LYS A 74 9.99 0.62 7.52
CA LYS A 74 11.44 0.44 7.73
C LYS A 74 12.05 1.55 8.59
N ARG A 75 11.66 2.81 8.37
CA ARG A 75 12.12 3.96 9.16
C ARG A 75 11.69 3.93 10.63
N ARG A 76 10.65 3.17 10.97
CA ARG A 76 10.22 2.95 12.36
C ARG A 76 10.82 1.68 12.99
N GLY A 77 11.46 0.84 12.19
CA GLY A 77 11.96 -0.47 12.59
C GLY A 77 13.42 -0.52 13.01
N ASP A 78 14.19 0.56 12.86
CA ASP A 78 15.60 0.60 13.25
C ASP A 78 15.80 1.43 14.53
N PRO A 79 15.93 0.81 15.73
CA PRO A 79 16.92 1.31 16.67
C PRO A 79 18.31 1.06 16.05
N PRO A 80 19.28 2.01 16.12
CA PRO A 80 20.63 1.75 15.69
C PRO A 80 21.27 0.84 16.74
N GLY A 81 21.29 -0.46 16.45
CA GLY A 81 21.95 -1.45 17.26
C GLY A 81 22.32 -2.61 16.36
N GLU A 82 23.62 -2.75 16.12
CA GLU A 82 24.28 -4.04 15.88
C GLU A 82 23.52 -5.13 16.69
N GLU A 83 23.10 -6.25 16.11
CA GLU A 83 24.00 -7.31 15.73
C GLU A 83 23.43 -8.12 14.56
N ALA A 84 24.21 -8.15 13.48
CA ALA A 84 24.30 -9.31 12.62
C ALA A 84 25.12 -10.40 13.35
N ALA A 85 24.47 -11.17 14.22
CA ALA A 85 24.93 -12.44 14.82
C ALA A 85 23.69 -13.01 15.53
N ASP A 86 23.20 -14.24 15.38
CA ASP A 86 23.78 -15.48 14.93
C ASP A 86 22.70 -16.35 14.28
N PHE A 87 22.87 -16.68 13.00
CA PHE A 87 22.38 -17.95 12.49
C PHE A 87 23.44 -19.01 12.81
N ALA A 88 23.43 -19.51 14.05
CA ALA A 88 24.17 -20.71 14.44
C ALA A 88 23.34 -21.54 15.43
N SER A 89 22.61 -22.51 14.88
CA SER A 89 22.51 -23.88 15.37
C SER A 89 22.95 -24.16 16.83
N GLY A 90 21.95 -24.37 17.71
CA GLY A 90 21.93 -25.38 18.79
C GLY A 90 23.07 -25.46 19.82
N ALA A 91 22.76 -25.18 21.09
CA ALA A 91 23.16 -25.98 22.26
C ALA A 91 22.60 -25.39 23.58
N ASP A 92 21.94 -26.27 24.35
CA ASP A 92 21.60 -26.32 25.79
C ASP A 92 21.52 -25.04 26.68
N PRO A 93 20.45 -24.88 27.49
CA PRO A 93 20.42 -23.90 28.58
C PRO A 93 21.13 -24.45 29.84
N PRO A 94 21.98 -23.66 30.53
CA PRO A 94 22.39 -24.00 31.88
C PRO A 94 21.36 -23.46 32.88
N PHE A 95 20.72 -24.41 33.59
CA PHE A 95 20.00 -24.32 34.87
C PHE A 95 19.13 -23.08 35.16
#